data_AF-A0A183V6B3-F1
#
_entry.id   AF-A0A183V6B3-F1
#
_cell.length_a   1.000
_cell.length_b   1.000
_cell.length_c   1.000
_cell.angle_alpha   90.00
_cell.angle_beta   90.00
_cell.angle_gamma   90.00
#
_symmetry.space_group_name_H-M   'P 1'
#
loop_
_entity.id
_entity.type
_entity.pdbx_description
1 polymer ?
#
loop_
_entity_poly.entity_id
_entity_poly.type
_entity_poly.pdbx_seq_one_letter_code
_entity_poly.pdbx_strand_id
1 'polypeptide(L)'
;MVKFVLWFSILQILWPNLRNITFSRRSLCQHELVPDIVRRIIPCSPILTTRQRALADRGKHLGYFVDPFPVEPWSDGKGKPILEDESVAVLKSIGITEDRKRDLEVEAVAALNAAVSSRKKGNMRKAETIIQHALALAPTHPDILTEYGILVETMRKNFVEAEELYTRALNYNPHHTEALTRRARTLPLVEEIDKKMLRALHRKRAYFLRIPRNSSALKRAMRESYFMHIYHTVAIEGNTMTLVQTRSILETRMAVAGKSIMEHNEILGMDAALRFLNQSLVHIGLITVEDIREIHRRVLGFVDPEAAGVFRRTQVYVGSFTPVPPELVPSEMEELVRWLNDEETFLLDPIEFAAIAHYKFVYIHPFVDGNGRTARLLMNLILMQAGFPPIIIPVEERGDYYHSLNAANAGDLRPFIRFIAKQTDATLQVG
;
A
#
# COMPACT_ATOMS: atom_id res chain seq x y z
N MET A 1 2.01 0.04 -35.35
CA MET A 1 2.84 1.10 -34.74
C MET A 1 3.65 1.92 -35.76
N VAL A 2 4.33 1.30 -36.73
CA VAL A 2 5.22 2.01 -37.70
C VAL A 2 4.48 2.97 -38.66
N LYS A 3 3.23 2.68 -39.06
CA LYS A 3 2.44 3.58 -39.94
C LYS A 3 1.95 4.87 -39.27
N PHE A 4 1.92 4.92 -37.93
CA PHE A 4 1.43 6.08 -37.18
C PHE A 4 2.50 7.18 -37.05
N VAL A 5 3.77 6.77 -36.99
CA VAL A 5 4.93 7.68 -36.84
C VAL A 5 5.22 8.45 -38.13
N LEU A 6 5.11 7.80 -39.31
CA LEU A 6 5.37 8.45 -40.60
C LEU A 6 4.37 9.58 -40.94
N TRP A 7 3.11 9.46 -40.49
CA TRP A 7 2.08 10.48 -40.67
C TRP A 7 2.26 11.70 -39.75
N PHE A 8 2.88 11.48 -38.58
CA PHE A 8 3.13 12.51 -37.57
C PHE A 8 4.10 13.59 -38.09
N SER A 9 5.09 13.19 -38.88
CA SER A 9 6.07 14.11 -39.49
C SER A 9 5.45 15.01 -40.57
N ILE A 10 4.39 14.57 -41.25
CA ILE A 10 3.74 15.35 -42.33
C ILE A 10 2.82 16.44 -41.73
N LEU A 11 2.14 16.15 -40.62
CA LEU A 11 1.26 17.09 -39.91
C LEU A 11 2.02 18.22 -39.22
N GLN A 12 3.24 17.97 -38.71
CA GLN A 12 4.09 19.01 -38.11
C GLN A 12 4.67 20.00 -39.13
N ILE A 13 4.76 19.63 -40.41
CA ILE A 13 5.27 20.49 -41.49
C ILE A 13 4.19 21.48 -41.96
N LEU A 14 2.91 21.12 -41.86
CA LEU A 14 1.80 21.93 -42.36
C LEU A 14 1.26 22.97 -41.36
N TRP A 15 1.59 22.89 -40.07
CA TRP A 15 1.13 23.86 -39.05
C TRP A 15 2.16 24.10 -37.92
N PRO A 16 2.92 25.21 -37.94
CA PRO A 16 4.02 25.45 -36.97
C PRO A 16 3.58 25.73 -35.52
N ASN A 17 2.31 26.08 -35.29
CA ASN A 17 1.82 26.57 -33.99
C ASN A 17 1.46 25.46 -32.97
N LEU A 18 1.71 24.18 -33.27
CA LEU A 18 1.29 23.03 -32.43
C LEU A 18 2.44 22.34 -31.67
N ARG A 19 3.60 22.99 -31.51
CA ARG A 19 4.82 22.35 -30.95
C ARG A 19 4.75 21.91 -29.48
N ASN A 20 3.74 22.33 -28.71
CA ASN A 20 3.63 22.05 -27.26
C ASN A 20 2.39 21.25 -26.83
N ILE A 21 1.66 20.60 -27.74
CA ILE A 21 0.49 19.77 -27.37
C ILE A 21 0.85 18.29 -27.52
N THR A 22 0.88 17.56 -26.41
CA THR A 22 0.93 16.09 -26.41
C THR A 22 -0.43 15.55 -26.85
N PHE A 23 -0.53 15.10 -28.10
CA PHE A 23 -1.77 14.57 -28.64
C PHE A 23 -1.99 13.11 -28.22
N SER A 24 -2.77 12.91 -27.15
CA SER A 24 -3.48 11.66 -26.91
C SER A 24 -4.57 11.46 -27.96
N ARG A 25 -4.88 10.21 -28.32
CA ARG A 25 -6.00 9.88 -29.22
C ARG A 25 -7.33 10.47 -28.72
N ARG A 26 -7.44 10.70 -27.40
CA ARG A 26 -8.60 11.32 -26.75
C ARG A 26 -8.66 12.84 -26.95
N SER A 27 -7.52 13.54 -26.99
CA SER A 27 -7.50 14.99 -27.23
C SER A 27 -7.89 15.35 -28.68
N LEU A 28 -7.57 14.49 -29.64
CA LEU A 28 -8.01 14.63 -31.04
C LEU A 28 -9.52 14.46 -31.23
N CYS A 29 -10.17 13.59 -30.45
CA CYS A 29 -11.62 13.37 -30.55
C CYS A 29 -12.44 14.45 -29.80
N GLN A 30 -11.86 15.20 -28.85
CA GLN A 30 -12.58 16.14 -27.97
C GLN A 30 -12.31 17.63 -28.24
N HIS A 31 -11.30 17.99 -29.03
CA HIS A 31 -10.98 19.41 -29.29
C HIS A 31 -11.84 20.00 -30.42
N GLU A 32 -12.38 21.21 -30.22
CA GLU A 32 -13.27 21.90 -31.16
C GLU A 32 -12.58 22.37 -32.46
N LEU A 33 -11.24 22.38 -32.49
CA LEU A 33 -10.44 22.88 -33.60
C LEU A 33 -10.04 21.78 -34.61
N VAL A 34 -10.50 20.54 -34.42
CA VAL A 34 -10.11 19.41 -35.29
C VAL A 34 -11.09 19.31 -36.48
N PRO A 35 -10.63 19.42 -37.74
CA PRO A 35 -11.47 19.34 -38.93
C PRO A 35 -12.20 18.00 -39.04
N ASP A 36 -13.46 18.01 -39.51
CA ASP A 36 -14.32 16.82 -39.61
C ASP A 36 -13.73 15.68 -40.44
N ILE A 37 -12.82 15.98 -41.36
CA ILE A 37 -12.13 14.96 -42.18
C ILE A 37 -11.22 14.06 -41.33
N VAL A 38 -10.65 14.59 -40.24
CA VAL A 38 -9.80 13.83 -39.30
C VAL A 38 -10.66 12.94 -38.40
N ARG A 39 -11.85 13.40 -38.00
CA ARG A 39 -12.84 12.62 -37.23
C ARG A 39 -13.43 11.45 -38.00
N ARG A 40 -13.49 11.52 -39.35
CA ARG A 40 -13.96 10.40 -40.20
C ARG A 40 -12.91 9.31 -40.41
N ILE A 41 -11.63 9.63 -40.28
CA ILE A 41 -10.52 8.70 -40.53
C ILE A 41 -10.12 7.97 -39.23
N ILE A 42 -10.28 8.61 -38.06
CA ILE A 42 -10.05 8.00 -36.75
C ILE A 42 -11.40 7.55 -36.18
N PRO A 43 -11.67 6.24 -35.98
CA PRO A 43 -12.92 5.81 -35.38
C PRO A 43 -12.97 6.25 -33.91
N CYS A 44 -13.65 7.37 -33.63
CA CYS A 44 -14.01 7.81 -32.28
C CYS A 44 -15.34 7.10 -31.93
N SER A 45 -15.30 6.10 -31.05
CA SER A 45 -16.50 5.37 -30.62
C SER A 45 -17.38 6.25 -29.72
N PRO A 46 -18.73 6.13 -29.79
CA PRO A 46 -19.62 6.86 -28.91
C PRO A 46 -19.49 6.41 -27.45
N ILE A 47 -19.65 7.37 -26.56
CA ILE A 47 -19.52 7.26 -25.10
C ILE A 47 -20.65 6.37 -24.57
N LEU A 48 -20.35 5.09 -24.34
CA LEU A 48 -20.88 4.21 -23.29
C LEU A 48 -20.29 2.81 -23.50
N THR A 49 -19.78 2.21 -22.41
CA THR A 49 -19.37 0.79 -22.24
C THR A 49 -17.95 0.34 -22.62
N THR A 50 -16.92 1.17 -22.42
CA THR A 50 -15.54 0.64 -22.37
C THR A 50 -15.31 -0.23 -21.14
N ARG A 51 -15.93 0.11 -19.99
CA ARG A 51 -15.84 -0.69 -18.76
C ARG A 51 -16.55 -2.03 -18.85
N GLN A 52 -17.73 -2.13 -19.47
CA GLN A 52 -18.37 -3.44 -19.66
C GLN A 52 -17.56 -4.30 -20.64
N ARG A 53 -16.89 -3.73 -21.64
CA ARG A 53 -15.97 -4.49 -22.51
C ARG A 53 -14.67 -4.88 -21.80
N ALA A 54 -14.05 -4.00 -21.01
CA ALA A 54 -12.85 -4.33 -20.23
C ALA A 54 -13.14 -5.31 -19.08
N LEU A 55 -14.31 -5.18 -18.42
CA LEU A 55 -14.83 -6.16 -17.46
C LEU A 55 -15.31 -7.45 -18.14
N ALA A 56 -15.81 -7.41 -19.38
CA ALA A 56 -16.22 -8.62 -20.13
C ALA A 56 -15.03 -9.36 -20.77
N ASP A 57 -13.95 -8.66 -21.15
CA ASP A 57 -12.69 -9.28 -21.55
C ASP A 57 -11.98 -9.87 -20.32
N ARG A 58 -12.07 -9.23 -19.15
CA ARG A 58 -11.77 -9.89 -17.86
C ARG A 58 -12.80 -10.97 -17.50
N GLY A 59 -14.03 -10.86 -17.95
CA GLY A 59 -15.17 -11.73 -17.65
C GLY A 59 -15.08 -13.13 -18.24
N LYS A 60 -14.17 -13.36 -19.19
CA LYS A 60 -13.83 -14.71 -19.66
C LYS A 60 -12.93 -15.48 -18.67
N HIS A 61 -12.33 -14.81 -17.68
CA HIS A 61 -11.37 -15.43 -16.75
C HIS A 61 -11.41 -14.96 -15.27
N LEU A 62 -12.32 -14.08 -14.84
CA LEU A 62 -12.43 -13.64 -13.43
C LEU A 62 -13.75 -14.07 -12.78
N GLY A 63 -13.65 -14.87 -11.71
CA GLY A 63 -14.70 -14.98 -10.70
C GLY A 63 -14.66 -13.76 -9.78
N TYR A 64 -15.79 -13.11 -9.60
CA TYR A 64 -15.98 -12.06 -8.59
C TYR A 64 -16.01 -12.70 -7.19
N PHE A 65 -15.42 -12.05 -6.18
CA PHE A 65 -15.68 -12.42 -4.78
C PHE A 65 -16.97 -11.72 -4.35
N VAL A 66 -18.06 -12.47 -4.27
CA VAL A 66 -19.44 -11.99 -4.06
C VAL A 66 -19.97 -12.76 -2.87
N ASP A 67 -20.05 -12.10 -1.72
CA ASP A 67 -21.20 -12.07 -0.81
C ASP A 67 -20.77 -11.63 0.61
N PRO A 68 -21.60 -10.82 1.30
CA PRO A 68 -21.32 -10.30 2.63
C PRO A 68 -21.18 -11.40 3.69
N PHE A 69 -20.31 -11.19 4.68
CA PHE A 69 -20.24 -12.05 5.87
C PHE A 69 -21.63 -12.10 6.53
N PRO A 70 -22.14 -13.30 6.89
CA PRO A 70 -23.43 -13.41 7.58
C PRO A 70 -23.29 -12.85 9.01
N VAL A 71 -24.02 -11.78 9.32
CA VAL A 71 -24.07 -11.19 10.67
C VAL A 71 -25.53 -11.12 11.11
N GLU A 72 -25.93 -12.01 12.01
CA GLU A 72 -27.17 -11.90 12.77
C GLU A 72 -26.86 -11.43 14.21
N PRO A 73 -27.74 -10.63 14.85
CA PRO A 73 -27.48 -10.07 16.18
C PRO A 73 -28.00 -10.98 17.31
N TRP A 74 -27.21 -11.17 18.38
CA TRP A 74 -27.62 -11.99 19.54
C TRP A 74 -27.06 -11.48 20.89
N SER A 75 -27.92 -11.46 21.91
CA SER A 75 -27.69 -11.30 23.37
C SER A 75 -28.25 -12.56 24.07
N ASP A 76 -28.02 -12.91 25.34
CA ASP A 76 -27.77 -12.16 26.56
C ASP A 76 -27.11 -13.01 27.67
N GLY A 77 -26.53 -12.32 28.65
CA GLY A 77 -26.72 -12.70 30.06
C GLY A 77 -25.73 -13.66 30.72
N LYS A 78 -24.72 -13.08 31.39
CA LYS A 78 -24.42 -13.19 32.86
C LYS A 78 -22.90 -13.13 33.13
N GLY A 79 -22.41 -11.95 33.52
CA GLY A 79 -21.01 -11.71 33.86
C GLY A 79 -20.67 -11.81 35.36
N LYS A 80 -19.37 -11.96 35.66
CA LYS A 80 -18.65 -11.39 36.82
C LYS A 80 -17.11 -11.48 36.64
N PRO A 81 -16.31 -10.60 37.28
CA PRO A 81 -14.92 -10.28 36.90
C PRO A 81 -13.85 -10.73 37.91
N ILE A 82 -12.56 -10.74 37.51
CA ILE A 82 -11.39 -10.71 38.42
C ILE A 82 -10.23 -9.88 37.79
N LEU A 83 -9.63 -9.00 38.62
CA LEU A 83 -8.51 -8.03 38.43
C LEU A 83 -7.15 -8.75 38.17
N GLU A 84 -5.97 -8.15 37.89
CA GLU A 84 -5.34 -6.88 38.33
C GLU A 84 -4.09 -6.55 37.46
N ASP A 85 -3.52 -5.35 37.66
CA ASP A 85 -2.51 -4.59 36.89
C ASP A 85 -1.15 -5.23 36.55
N GLU A 86 -0.48 -4.73 35.49
CA GLU A 86 0.88 -4.18 35.60
C GLU A 86 1.35 -3.40 34.33
N SER A 87 2.02 -2.28 34.61
CA SER A 87 2.48 -1.22 33.72
C SER A 87 3.86 -1.46 33.10
N VAL A 88 4.11 -1.04 31.85
CA VAL A 88 5.46 -0.63 31.41
C VAL A 88 5.40 0.50 30.38
N ALA A 89 5.94 1.66 30.75
CA ALA A 89 6.24 2.80 29.88
C ALA A 89 7.58 2.58 29.14
N VAL A 90 7.64 2.92 27.85
CA VAL A 90 8.87 2.88 27.04
C VAL A 90 9.47 4.29 26.90
N LEU A 91 10.79 4.31 27.02
CA LEU A 91 11.70 5.44 27.19
C LEU A 91 11.67 6.48 26.06
N LYS A 92 11.74 7.75 26.48
CA LYS A 92 11.96 8.94 25.66
C LYS A 92 13.42 9.01 25.17
N SER A 93 13.53 9.22 23.85
CA SER A 93 14.49 10.08 23.13
C SER A 93 15.68 10.66 23.92
N ILE A 94 16.88 10.20 23.60
CA ILE A 94 18.13 10.93 23.87
C ILE A 94 18.50 11.71 22.61
N GLY A 95 18.52 13.05 22.72
CA GLY A 95 19.02 13.94 21.68
C GLY A 95 20.53 13.76 21.50
N ILE A 96 20.97 13.50 20.27
CA ILE A 96 22.37 13.41 19.88
C ILE A 96 22.83 14.80 19.41
N THR A 97 23.93 15.31 19.97
CA THR A 97 24.57 16.57 19.56
C THR A 97 25.32 16.42 18.22
N GLU A 98 25.43 17.49 17.42
CA GLU A 98 26.09 17.45 16.09
C GLU A 98 27.57 17.03 16.13
N ASP A 99 28.27 17.29 17.23
CA ASP A 99 29.65 16.81 17.42
C ASP A 99 29.71 15.28 17.53
N ARG A 100 28.76 14.69 18.25
CA ARG A 100 28.67 13.24 18.40
C ARG A 100 28.31 12.55 17.09
N LYS A 101 27.55 13.22 16.21
CA LYS A 101 27.22 12.70 14.88
C LYS A 101 28.46 12.61 13.99
N ARG A 102 29.35 13.61 14.04
CA ARG A 102 30.62 13.60 13.29
C ARG A 102 31.56 12.50 13.77
N ASP A 103 31.68 12.29 15.08
CA ASP A 103 32.51 11.22 15.64
C ASP A 103 32.02 9.83 15.19
N LEU A 104 30.69 9.61 15.22
CA LEU A 104 30.06 8.37 14.75
C LEU A 104 30.28 8.15 13.25
N GLU A 105 30.25 9.20 12.43
CA GLU A 105 30.54 9.10 10.99
C GLU A 105 32.00 8.69 10.73
N VAL A 106 32.96 9.24 11.47
CA VAL A 106 34.38 8.86 11.35
C VAL A 106 34.59 7.39 11.70
N GLU A 107 33.97 6.92 12.79
CA GLU A 107 33.99 5.51 13.19
C GLU A 107 33.34 4.61 12.12
N ALA A 108 32.21 5.03 11.55
CA ALA A 108 31.52 4.30 10.51
C ALA A 108 32.37 4.14 9.23
N VAL A 109 33.10 5.17 8.82
CA VAL A 109 34.02 5.11 7.66
C VAL A 109 35.22 4.20 7.97
N ALA A 110 35.75 4.21 9.19
CA ALA A 110 36.80 3.28 9.59
C ALA A 110 36.31 1.82 9.54
N ALA A 111 35.10 1.55 10.03
CA ALA A 111 34.46 0.25 9.96
C ALA A 111 34.21 -0.19 8.51
N LEU A 112 33.75 0.70 7.63
CA LEU A 112 33.60 0.45 6.20
C LEU A 112 34.91 -0.03 5.55
N ASN A 113 36.01 0.68 5.79
CA ASN A 113 37.32 0.30 5.26
C ASN A 113 37.78 -1.09 5.76
N ALA A 114 37.50 -1.41 7.03
CA ALA A 114 37.78 -2.72 7.60
C ALA A 114 36.91 -3.84 7.01
N ALA A 115 35.64 -3.55 6.71
CA ALA A 115 34.72 -4.48 6.04
C ALA A 115 35.18 -4.79 4.61
N VAL A 116 35.50 -3.76 3.82
CA VAL A 116 36.02 -3.89 2.45
C VAL A 116 37.32 -4.69 2.43
N SER A 117 38.25 -4.41 3.35
CA SER A 117 39.51 -5.16 3.47
C SER A 117 39.27 -6.63 3.84
N SER A 118 38.33 -6.89 4.75
CA SER A 118 37.95 -8.25 5.15
C SER A 118 37.30 -9.03 3.99
N ARG A 119 36.43 -8.38 3.20
CA ARG A 119 35.84 -8.96 1.99
C ARG A 119 36.89 -9.28 0.94
N LYS A 120 37.83 -8.36 0.66
CA LYS A 120 38.94 -8.59 -0.29
C LYS A 120 39.83 -9.75 0.12
N LYS A 121 39.97 -10.01 1.42
CA LYS A 121 40.69 -11.17 1.98
C LYS A 121 39.88 -12.48 1.94
N GLY A 122 38.64 -12.45 1.44
CA GLY A 122 37.74 -13.62 1.39
C GLY A 122 36.96 -13.88 2.69
N ASN A 123 37.13 -13.06 3.73
CA ASN A 123 36.49 -13.25 5.03
C ASN A 123 35.09 -12.62 5.05
N MET A 124 34.16 -13.23 4.31
CA MET A 124 32.82 -12.68 4.06
C MET A 124 31.99 -12.48 5.35
N ARG A 125 31.97 -13.47 6.25
CA ARG A 125 31.23 -13.37 7.53
C ARG A 125 31.73 -12.23 8.41
N LYS A 126 33.04 -12.01 8.44
CA LYS A 126 33.66 -10.91 9.19
C LYS A 126 33.33 -9.56 8.55
N ALA A 127 33.31 -9.49 7.22
CA ALA A 127 32.90 -8.28 6.52
C ALA A 127 31.43 -7.92 6.81
N GLU A 128 30.54 -8.92 6.85
CA GLU A 128 29.12 -8.74 7.17
C GLU A 128 28.89 -8.19 8.58
N THR A 129 29.58 -8.72 9.60
CA THR A 129 29.41 -8.21 10.97
C THR A 129 29.95 -6.78 11.12
N ILE A 130 31.08 -6.48 10.48
CA ILE A 130 31.67 -5.13 10.53
C ILE A 130 30.77 -4.12 9.79
N ILE A 131 30.23 -4.48 8.63
CA ILE A 131 29.38 -3.55 7.86
C ILE A 131 28.03 -3.31 8.54
N GLN A 132 27.47 -4.31 9.24
CA GLN A 132 26.26 -4.13 10.05
C GLN A 132 26.48 -3.14 11.18
N HIS A 133 27.65 -3.20 11.82
CA HIS A 133 28.06 -2.20 12.81
C HIS A 133 28.20 -0.81 12.17
N ALA A 134 28.86 -0.71 11.02
CA ALA A 134 28.99 0.56 10.28
C ALA A 134 27.62 1.14 9.90
N LEU A 135 26.67 0.29 9.49
CA LEU A 135 25.30 0.70 9.15
C LEU A 135 24.50 1.18 10.37
N ALA A 136 24.73 0.60 11.55
CA ALA A 136 24.12 1.05 12.80
C ALA A 136 24.62 2.44 13.22
N LEU A 137 25.89 2.76 12.93
CA LEU A 137 26.50 4.07 13.21
C LEU A 137 26.06 5.13 12.20
N ALA A 138 26.05 4.80 10.90
CA ALA A 138 25.72 5.72 9.81
C ALA A 138 24.74 5.08 8.79
N PRO A 139 23.43 5.04 9.10
CA PRO A 139 22.42 4.34 8.30
C PRO A 139 22.13 4.96 6.92
N THR A 140 22.56 6.20 6.70
CA THR A 140 22.32 6.98 5.47
C THR A 140 23.56 7.08 4.58
N HIS A 141 24.68 6.44 4.94
CA HIS A 141 25.94 6.58 4.19
C HIS A 141 25.92 5.74 2.89
N PRO A 142 26.07 6.36 1.69
CA PRO A 142 25.93 5.65 0.42
C PRO A 142 26.91 4.48 0.23
N ASP A 143 28.18 4.65 0.60
CA ASP A 143 29.20 3.60 0.43
C ASP A 143 28.96 2.39 1.35
N ILE A 144 28.45 2.62 2.57
CA ILE A 144 28.13 1.55 3.53
C ILE A 144 26.95 0.71 3.02
N LEU A 145 25.91 1.39 2.52
CA LEU A 145 24.75 0.74 1.90
C LEU A 145 25.16 -0.08 0.68
N THR A 146 26.03 0.46 -0.17
CA THR A 146 26.52 -0.23 -1.37
C THR A 146 27.36 -1.46 -1.02
N GLU A 147 28.29 -1.33 -0.08
CA GLU A 147 29.14 -2.45 0.37
C GLU A 147 28.31 -3.54 1.07
N TYR A 148 27.33 -3.16 1.90
CA TYR A 148 26.41 -4.14 2.50
C TYR A 148 25.58 -4.85 1.43
N GLY A 149 25.08 -4.13 0.41
CA GLY A 149 24.36 -4.72 -0.72
C GLY A 149 25.20 -5.77 -1.46
N ILE A 150 26.49 -5.51 -1.68
CA ILE A 150 27.42 -6.48 -2.30
C ILE A 150 27.56 -7.75 -1.45
N LEU A 151 27.65 -7.60 -0.12
CA LEU A 151 27.75 -8.74 0.80
C LEU A 151 26.46 -9.56 0.81
N VAL A 152 25.29 -8.91 0.82
CA VAL A 152 23.98 -9.57 0.72
C VAL A 152 23.83 -10.33 -0.60
N GLU A 153 24.22 -9.71 -1.72
CA GLU A 153 24.17 -10.34 -3.04
C GLU A 153 25.06 -11.58 -3.11
N THR A 154 26.28 -11.50 -2.57
CA THR A 154 27.28 -12.58 -2.69
C THR A 154 27.09 -13.70 -1.67
N MET A 155 26.73 -13.38 -0.43
CA MET A 155 26.60 -14.36 0.66
C MET A 155 25.23 -15.02 0.68
N ARG A 156 24.17 -14.22 0.62
CA ARG A 156 22.78 -14.68 0.81
C ARG A 156 22.08 -14.97 -0.50
N LYS A 157 22.65 -14.52 -1.63
CA LYS A 157 22.00 -14.56 -2.96
C LYS A 157 20.62 -13.89 -2.95
N ASN A 158 20.45 -12.91 -2.06
CA ASN A 158 19.21 -12.15 -1.93
C ASN A 158 19.28 -10.89 -2.81
N PHE A 159 18.92 -11.04 -4.08
CA PHE A 159 18.96 -9.93 -5.05
C PHE A 159 17.99 -8.80 -4.71
N VAL A 160 16.89 -9.10 -4.02
CA VAL A 160 15.86 -8.12 -3.65
C VAL A 160 16.39 -7.17 -2.59
N GLU A 161 16.92 -7.70 -1.50
CA GLU A 161 17.52 -6.90 -0.41
C GLU A 161 18.75 -6.13 -0.91
N ALA A 162 19.58 -6.75 -1.76
CA ALA A 162 20.73 -6.06 -2.36
C ALA A 162 20.32 -4.86 -3.23
N GLU A 163 19.28 -5.01 -4.06
CA GLU A 163 18.80 -3.95 -4.95
C GLU A 163 18.12 -2.81 -4.18
N GLU A 164 17.44 -3.11 -3.09
CA GLU A 164 16.90 -2.10 -2.16
C GLU A 164 18.02 -1.26 -1.55
N LEU A 165 19.12 -1.90 -1.11
CA LEU A 165 20.29 -1.20 -0.57
C LEU A 165 20.96 -0.28 -1.61
N TYR A 166 21.07 -0.73 -2.87
CA TYR A 166 21.58 0.12 -3.95
C TYR A 166 20.65 1.29 -4.26
N THR A 167 19.33 1.07 -4.26
CA THR A 167 18.35 2.14 -4.49
C THR A 167 18.42 3.18 -3.36
N ARG A 168 18.51 2.73 -2.11
CA ARG A 168 18.71 3.62 -0.95
C ARG A 168 20.01 4.42 -1.05
N ALA A 169 21.12 3.80 -1.47
CA ALA A 169 22.38 4.51 -1.68
C ALA A 169 22.25 5.62 -2.73
N LEU A 170 21.53 5.35 -3.83
CA LEU A 170 21.30 6.31 -4.91
C LEU A 170 20.34 7.45 -4.54
N ASN A 171 19.41 7.22 -3.61
CA ASN A 171 18.55 8.28 -3.09
C ASN A 171 19.36 9.34 -2.31
N TYR A 172 20.45 8.94 -1.65
CA TYR A 172 21.36 9.85 -0.96
C TYR A 172 22.45 10.41 -1.88
N ASN A 173 22.99 9.59 -2.79
CA ASN A 173 23.97 10.02 -3.80
C ASN A 173 23.58 9.48 -5.20
N PRO A 174 22.83 10.27 -5.99
CA PRO A 174 22.38 9.86 -7.33
C PRO A 174 23.50 9.54 -8.33
N HIS A 175 24.71 10.05 -8.09
CA HIS A 175 25.87 9.88 -8.96
C HIS A 175 26.85 8.79 -8.47
N HIS A 176 26.45 7.98 -7.50
CA HIS A 176 27.29 6.89 -6.98
C HIS A 176 27.51 5.80 -8.06
N THR A 177 28.71 5.73 -8.60
CA THR A 177 29.06 4.89 -9.76
C THR A 177 28.92 3.39 -9.52
N GLU A 178 29.41 2.88 -8.39
CA GLU A 178 29.28 1.45 -8.06
C GLU A 178 27.83 1.05 -7.82
N ALA A 179 27.05 1.83 -7.05
CA ALA A 179 25.63 1.58 -6.83
C ALA A 179 24.83 1.56 -8.15
N LEU A 180 25.09 2.50 -9.08
CA LEU A 180 24.47 2.52 -10.42
C LEU A 180 24.78 1.23 -11.21
N THR A 181 26.04 0.81 -11.22
CA THR A 181 26.50 -0.37 -11.97
C THR A 181 25.87 -1.64 -11.41
N ARG A 182 25.85 -1.78 -10.08
CA ARG A 182 25.25 -2.94 -9.41
C ARG A 182 23.75 -2.99 -9.63
N ARG A 183 23.06 -1.86 -9.48
CA ARG A 183 21.62 -1.75 -9.71
C ARG A 183 21.23 -2.08 -11.15
N ALA A 184 22.00 -1.63 -12.14
CA ALA A 184 21.75 -1.97 -13.54
C ALA A 184 21.74 -3.49 -13.80
N ARG A 185 22.53 -4.25 -13.04
CA ARG A 185 22.58 -5.72 -13.10
C ARG A 185 21.44 -6.37 -12.30
N THR A 186 21.14 -5.89 -11.10
CA THR A 186 20.16 -6.53 -10.21
C THR A 186 18.72 -6.21 -10.57
N LEU A 187 18.44 -5.00 -11.08
CA LEU A 187 17.09 -4.54 -11.41
C LEU A 187 16.30 -5.52 -12.30
N PRO A 188 16.79 -5.99 -13.47
CA PRO A 188 16.02 -6.91 -14.31
C PRO A 188 15.78 -8.28 -13.64
N LEU A 189 16.69 -8.73 -12.76
CA LEU A 189 16.51 -9.97 -12.00
C LEU A 189 15.40 -9.81 -10.98
N VAL A 190 15.39 -8.69 -10.27
CA VAL A 190 14.37 -8.34 -9.28
C VAL A 190 13.00 -8.19 -9.93
N GLU A 191 12.90 -7.55 -11.09
CA GLU A 191 11.66 -7.45 -11.85
C GLU A 191 11.08 -8.83 -12.22
N GLU A 192 11.92 -9.79 -12.63
CA GLU A 192 11.43 -11.13 -12.95
C GLU A 192 11.03 -11.92 -11.69
N ILE A 193 11.72 -11.71 -10.56
CA ILE A 193 11.33 -12.26 -9.25
C ILE A 193 9.94 -11.73 -8.86
N ASP A 194 9.72 -10.42 -8.95
CA ASP A 194 8.46 -9.78 -8.61
C ASP A 194 7.32 -10.26 -9.53
N LYS A 195 7.55 -10.31 -10.85
CA LYS A 195 6.60 -10.87 -11.82
C LYS A 195 6.24 -12.33 -11.50
N LYS A 196 7.22 -13.15 -11.12
CA LYS A 196 6.99 -14.56 -10.77
C LYS A 196 6.15 -14.69 -9.50
N MET A 197 6.41 -13.84 -8.49
CA MET A 197 5.62 -13.76 -7.26
C MET A 197 4.16 -13.41 -7.57
N LEU A 198 3.90 -12.35 -8.34
CA LEU A 198 2.55 -11.93 -8.72
C LEU A 198 1.81 -13.02 -9.52
N ARG A 199 2.49 -13.65 -10.50
CA ARG A 199 1.92 -14.80 -11.24
C ARG A 199 1.54 -15.97 -10.32
N ALA A 200 2.29 -16.21 -9.24
CA ALA A 200 1.95 -17.25 -8.26
C ALA A 200 0.69 -16.91 -7.46
N LEU A 201 0.55 -15.66 -7.04
CA LEU A 201 -0.64 -15.16 -6.34
C LEU A 201 -1.89 -15.26 -7.21
N HIS A 202 -1.77 -14.95 -8.50
CA HIS A 202 -2.87 -15.13 -9.45
C HIS A 202 -3.33 -16.59 -9.57
N ARG A 203 -2.41 -17.57 -9.53
CA ARG A 203 -2.77 -18.99 -9.51
C ARG A 203 -3.49 -19.37 -8.21
N LYS A 204 -3.02 -18.90 -7.06
CA LYS A 204 -3.68 -19.12 -5.76
C LYS A 204 -5.07 -18.49 -5.71
N ARG A 205 -5.23 -17.27 -6.23
CA ARG A 205 -6.53 -16.61 -6.40
C ARG A 205 -7.47 -17.45 -7.27
N ALA A 206 -6.99 -17.94 -8.40
CA ALA A 206 -7.81 -18.77 -9.29
C ALA A 206 -8.28 -20.07 -8.60
N TYR A 207 -7.46 -20.67 -7.73
CA TYR A 207 -7.86 -21.80 -6.91
C TYR A 207 -8.91 -21.40 -5.86
N PHE A 208 -8.67 -20.31 -5.12
CA PHE A 208 -9.59 -19.78 -4.12
C PHE A 208 -11.00 -19.54 -4.69
N LEU A 209 -11.10 -18.95 -5.88
CA LEU A 209 -12.38 -18.69 -6.56
C LEU A 209 -13.14 -19.96 -6.97
N ARG A 210 -12.49 -21.12 -7.02
CA ARG A 210 -13.13 -22.42 -7.34
C ARG A 210 -13.75 -23.08 -6.10
N ILE A 211 -13.42 -22.61 -4.90
CA ILE A 211 -13.97 -23.17 -3.66
C ILE A 211 -15.48 -22.89 -3.62
N PRO A 212 -16.34 -23.91 -3.42
CA PRO A 212 -17.79 -23.71 -3.37
C PRO A 212 -18.19 -22.75 -2.25
N ARG A 213 -18.96 -21.71 -2.60
CA ARG A 213 -19.39 -20.67 -1.64
C ARG A 213 -20.29 -21.18 -0.52
N ASN A 214 -20.99 -22.28 -0.75
CA ASN A 214 -21.82 -22.95 0.24
C ASN A 214 -21.02 -23.81 1.24
N SER A 215 -19.69 -23.94 1.06
CA SER A 215 -18.82 -24.65 1.99
C SER A 215 -18.89 -24.04 3.40
N SER A 216 -19.25 -24.86 4.38
CA SER A 216 -19.26 -24.47 5.79
C SER A 216 -17.87 -24.05 6.28
N ALA A 217 -16.81 -24.71 5.78
CA ALA A 217 -15.43 -24.37 6.07
C ALA A 217 -15.07 -22.97 5.56
N LEU A 218 -15.45 -22.63 4.32
CA LEU A 218 -15.21 -21.30 3.76
C LEU A 218 -15.98 -20.23 4.55
N LYS A 219 -17.26 -20.45 4.86
CA LYS A 219 -18.06 -19.52 5.66
C LYS A 219 -17.44 -19.28 7.04
N ARG A 220 -16.94 -20.34 7.69
CA ARG A 220 -16.26 -20.24 8.98
C ARG A 220 -14.94 -19.46 8.87
N ALA A 221 -14.10 -19.78 7.89
CA ALA A 221 -12.83 -19.09 7.66
C ALA A 221 -13.04 -17.60 7.34
N MET A 222 -14.06 -17.31 6.53
CA MET A 222 -14.51 -15.95 6.27
C MET A 222 -14.90 -15.24 7.56
N ARG A 223 -15.82 -15.80 8.36
CA ARG A 223 -16.23 -15.19 9.62
C ARG A 223 -15.06 -14.92 10.57
N GLU A 224 -14.12 -15.86 10.66
CA GLU A 224 -12.90 -15.68 11.46
C GLU A 224 -12.03 -14.53 10.93
N SER A 225 -11.81 -14.48 9.61
CA SER A 225 -11.07 -13.43 8.92
C SER A 225 -11.67 -12.04 9.16
N TYR A 226 -13.00 -11.93 9.25
CA TYR A 226 -13.69 -10.67 9.57
C TYR A 226 -13.26 -10.09 10.93
N PHE A 227 -13.28 -10.92 11.98
CA PHE A 227 -12.86 -10.50 13.32
C PHE A 227 -11.36 -10.20 13.38
N MET A 228 -10.55 -11.04 12.74
CA MET A 228 -9.10 -10.84 12.65
C MET A 228 -8.75 -9.52 11.95
N HIS A 229 -9.46 -9.17 10.88
CA HIS A 229 -9.25 -7.92 10.17
C HIS A 229 -9.51 -6.71 11.07
N ILE A 230 -10.64 -6.70 11.78
CA ILE A 230 -11.00 -5.60 12.69
C ILE A 230 -9.99 -5.51 13.84
N TYR A 231 -9.61 -6.63 14.45
CA TYR A 231 -8.62 -6.65 15.52
C TYR A 231 -7.27 -6.07 15.07
N HIS A 232 -6.69 -6.61 14.00
CA HIS A 232 -5.36 -6.19 13.56
C HIS A 232 -5.34 -4.74 13.06
N THR A 233 -6.37 -4.30 12.34
CA THR A 233 -6.40 -2.94 11.78
C THR A 233 -6.53 -1.86 12.85
N VAL A 234 -7.23 -2.10 13.98
CA VAL A 234 -7.27 -1.14 15.09
C VAL A 234 -6.02 -1.27 15.98
N ALA A 235 -5.50 -2.48 16.17
CA ALA A 235 -4.30 -2.70 16.98
C ALA A 235 -3.04 -2.07 16.36
N ILE A 236 -2.94 -2.00 15.02
CA ILE A 236 -1.87 -1.26 14.32
C ILE A 236 -1.86 0.23 14.73
N GLU A 237 -3.03 0.82 14.96
CA GLU A 237 -3.16 2.23 15.36
C GLU A 237 -2.97 2.43 16.88
N GLY A 238 -2.77 1.35 17.65
CA GLY A 238 -2.49 1.40 19.09
C GLY A 238 -3.65 0.98 19.99
N ASN A 239 -4.75 0.48 19.44
CA ASN A 239 -5.83 -0.10 20.23
C ASN A 239 -5.32 -1.33 21.00
N THR A 240 -5.60 -1.40 22.30
CA THR A 240 -5.04 -2.39 23.23
C THR A 240 -5.97 -3.57 23.48
N MET A 241 -7.11 -3.65 22.79
CA MET A 241 -8.04 -4.76 22.95
C MET A 241 -7.49 -6.04 22.34
N THR A 242 -7.72 -7.17 23.01
CA THR A 242 -7.36 -8.48 22.47
C THR A 242 -8.33 -8.92 21.38
N LEU A 243 -7.96 -9.93 20.59
CA LEU A 243 -8.86 -10.54 19.60
C LEU A 243 -10.16 -11.05 20.24
N VAL A 244 -10.07 -11.68 21.43
CA VAL A 244 -11.24 -12.22 22.14
C VAL A 244 -12.16 -11.09 22.61
N GLN A 245 -11.59 -9.99 23.13
CA GLN A 245 -12.35 -8.80 23.52
C GLN A 245 -13.03 -8.15 22.31
N THR A 246 -12.28 -7.98 21.22
CA THR A 246 -12.79 -7.44 19.93
C THR A 246 -13.96 -8.29 19.43
N ARG A 247 -13.81 -9.61 19.42
CA ARG A 247 -14.89 -10.54 19.04
C ARG A 247 -16.11 -10.37 19.95
N SER A 248 -15.90 -10.37 21.27
CA SER A 248 -16.98 -10.23 22.24
C SER A 248 -17.80 -8.96 22.00
N ILE A 249 -17.14 -7.82 21.75
CA ILE A 249 -17.81 -6.54 21.44
C ILE A 249 -18.64 -6.66 20.16
N LEU A 250 -18.10 -7.28 19.12
CA LEU A 250 -18.77 -7.39 17.83
C LEU A 250 -19.95 -8.35 17.86
N GLU A 251 -19.86 -9.42 18.65
CA GLU A 251 -20.91 -10.43 18.78
C GLU A 251 -22.00 -10.01 19.76
N THR A 252 -21.64 -9.51 20.94
CA THR A 252 -22.60 -9.25 22.04
C THR A 252 -23.00 -7.79 22.19
N ARG A 253 -22.26 -6.86 21.58
CA ARG A 253 -22.35 -5.41 21.79
C ARG A 253 -22.14 -4.97 23.24
N MET A 254 -21.58 -5.84 24.08
CA MET A 254 -21.27 -5.51 25.47
C MET A 254 -19.92 -4.81 25.58
N ALA A 255 -19.85 -3.80 26.44
CA ALA A 255 -18.61 -3.14 26.78
C ALA A 255 -17.72 -4.05 27.63
N VAL A 256 -16.41 -4.00 27.37
CA VAL A 256 -15.35 -4.64 28.15
C VAL A 256 -14.91 -3.66 29.24
N ALA A 257 -15.10 -4.08 30.49
CA ALA A 257 -14.70 -3.30 31.65
C ALA A 257 -13.18 -3.02 31.64
N GLY A 258 -12.79 -1.82 32.08
CA GLY A 258 -11.38 -1.41 32.17
C GLY A 258 -10.72 -1.02 30.84
N LYS A 259 -11.47 -1.04 29.72
CA LYS A 259 -11.00 -0.55 28.42
C LYS A 259 -11.63 0.80 28.06
N SER A 260 -10.94 1.58 27.23
CA SER A 260 -11.40 2.91 26.85
C SER A 260 -12.66 2.82 26.00
N ILE A 261 -13.61 3.74 26.21
CA ILE A 261 -14.80 3.88 25.34
C ILE A 261 -14.36 4.18 23.90
N MET A 262 -13.28 4.94 23.73
CA MET A 262 -12.71 5.24 22.42
C MET A 262 -12.31 3.96 21.69
N GLU A 263 -11.60 3.04 22.35
CA GLU A 263 -11.19 1.76 21.76
C GLU A 263 -12.39 0.89 21.33
N HIS A 264 -13.49 0.91 22.09
CA HIS A 264 -14.73 0.24 21.68
C HIS A 264 -15.31 0.89 20.43
N ASN A 265 -15.39 2.21 20.42
CA ASN A 265 -15.96 2.97 19.32
C ASN A 265 -15.15 2.80 18.02
N GLU A 266 -13.83 2.64 18.11
CA GLU A 266 -12.98 2.29 16.95
C GLU A 266 -13.35 0.93 16.35
N ILE A 267 -13.55 -0.09 17.20
CA ILE A 267 -13.95 -1.43 16.77
C ILE A 267 -15.33 -1.39 16.10
N LEU A 268 -16.28 -0.68 16.72
CA LEU A 268 -17.63 -0.51 16.19
C LEU A 268 -17.64 0.28 14.87
N GLY A 269 -16.78 1.30 14.75
CA GLY A 269 -16.60 2.07 13.52
C GLY A 269 -16.02 1.23 12.39
N MET A 270 -15.00 0.42 12.68
CA MET A 270 -14.43 -0.52 11.70
C MET A 270 -15.43 -1.59 11.27
N ASP A 271 -16.23 -2.13 12.19
CA ASP A 271 -17.34 -3.06 11.91
C ASP A 271 -18.36 -2.44 10.94
N ALA A 272 -18.81 -1.22 11.23
CA ALA A 272 -19.74 -0.49 10.38
C ALA A 272 -19.16 -0.21 8.99
N ALA A 273 -17.89 0.21 8.93
CA ALA A 273 -17.20 0.52 7.67
C ALA A 273 -17.02 -0.73 6.80
N LEU A 274 -16.61 -1.85 7.40
CA LEU A 274 -16.39 -3.11 6.67
C LEU A 274 -17.70 -3.71 6.16
N ARG A 275 -18.81 -3.59 6.91
CA ARG A 275 -20.14 -3.98 6.42
C ARG A 275 -20.58 -3.13 5.23
N PHE A 276 -20.38 -1.82 5.31
CA PHE A 276 -20.70 -0.90 4.23
C PHE A 276 -19.91 -1.23 2.97
N LEU A 277 -18.61 -1.50 3.09
CA LEU A 277 -17.77 -1.94 1.98
C LEU A 277 -18.37 -3.19 1.31
N ASN A 278 -18.67 -4.22 2.10
CA ASN A 278 -19.21 -5.49 1.61
C ASN A 278 -20.59 -5.39 0.96
N GLN A 279 -21.48 -4.55 1.50
CA GLN A 279 -22.87 -4.45 1.05
C GLN A 279 -23.05 -3.47 -0.10
N SER A 280 -22.27 -2.37 -0.11
CA SER A 280 -22.52 -1.22 -0.99
C SER A 280 -21.46 -1.09 -2.08
N LEU A 281 -20.16 -1.18 -1.74
CA LEU A 281 -19.10 -0.73 -2.65
C LEU A 281 -18.47 -1.83 -3.50
N VAL A 282 -18.55 -3.10 -3.08
CA VAL A 282 -18.06 -4.22 -3.90
C VAL A 282 -18.82 -4.32 -5.23
N HIS A 283 -20.05 -3.78 -5.29
CA HIS A 283 -20.94 -3.84 -6.46
C HIS A 283 -20.98 -2.56 -7.29
N ILE A 284 -20.41 -1.47 -6.77
CA ILE A 284 -20.50 -0.16 -7.42
C ILE A 284 -19.31 0.01 -8.36
N GLY A 285 -19.64 0.63 -9.49
CA GLY A 285 -18.72 0.94 -10.57
C GLY A 285 -17.49 1.73 -10.11
N LEU A 286 -17.48 3.02 -10.43
CA LEU A 286 -16.32 3.90 -10.25
C LEU A 286 -16.23 4.29 -8.77
N ILE A 287 -15.02 4.36 -8.21
CA ILE A 287 -14.81 4.85 -6.84
C ILE A 287 -14.91 6.37 -6.87
N THR A 288 -15.72 6.99 -6.03
CA THR A 288 -15.86 8.44 -5.94
C THR A 288 -15.22 9.00 -4.66
N VAL A 289 -15.03 10.31 -4.61
CA VAL A 289 -14.56 10.98 -3.39
C VAL A 289 -15.56 10.79 -2.25
N GLU A 290 -16.87 10.80 -2.54
CA GLU A 290 -17.89 10.60 -1.52
C GLU A 290 -17.88 9.17 -0.96
N ASP A 291 -17.57 8.15 -1.78
CA ASP A 291 -17.41 6.77 -1.28
C ASP A 291 -16.30 6.70 -0.22
N ILE A 292 -15.16 7.36 -0.47
CA ILE A 292 -14.04 7.41 0.48
C ILE A 292 -14.45 8.17 1.76
N ARG A 293 -15.18 9.27 1.63
CA ARG A 293 -15.72 10.02 2.78
C ARG A 293 -16.72 9.18 3.57
N GLU A 294 -17.52 8.37 2.91
CA GLU A 294 -18.55 7.54 3.53
C GLU A 294 -17.95 6.31 4.26
N ILE A 295 -16.86 5.76 3.73
CA ILE A 295 -16.01 4.81 4.45
C ILE A 295 -15.47 5.48 5.72
N HIS A 296 -14.80 6.63 5.57
CA HIS A 296 -14.18 7.32 6.70
C HIS A 296 -15.21 7.76 7.76
N ARG A 297 -16.40 8.18 7.32
CA ARG A 297 -17.52 8.56 8.19
C ARG A 297 -17.93 7.42 9.13
N ARG A 298 -17.88 6.17 8.66
CA ARG A 298 -18.12 4.99 9.52
C ARG A 298 -16.93 4.66 10.39
N VAL A 299 -15.72 4.72 9.85
CA VAL A 299 -14.48 4.43 10.59
C VAL A 299 -14.38 5.31 11.85
N LEU A 300 -14.62 6.61 11.70
CA LEU A 300 -14.44 7.58 12.79
C LEU A 300 -15.76 7.99 13.47
N GLY A 301 -16.91 7.65 12.90
CA GLY A 301 -18.22 8.18 13.32
C GLY A 301 -18.63 7.91 14.76
N PHE A 302 -18.12 6.84 15.38
CA PHE A 302 -18.36 6.57 16.81
C PHE A 302 -17.32 7.24 17.73
N VAL A 303 -16.17 7.64 17.20
CA VAL A 303 -15.06 8.25 17.96
C VAL A 303 -15.16 9.77 17.93
N ASP A 304 -15.25 10.33 16.73
CA ASP A 304 -15.38 11.76 16.47
C ASP A 304 -16.40 11.98 15.33
N PRO A 305 -17.70 12.11 15.67
CA PRO A 305 -18.76 12.32 14.68
C PRO A 305 -18.63 13.63 13.89
N GLU A 306 -17.98 14.66 14.45
CA GLU A 306 -17.84 15.96 13.80
C GLU A 306 -16.76 15.93 12.70
N ALA A 307 -15.66 15.22 12.96
CA ALA A 307 -14.60 15.01 11.97
C ALA A 307 -14.90 13.87 10.98
N ALA A 308 -15.89 13.01 11.27
CA ALA A 308 -16.23 11.84 10.48
C ALA A 308 -16.67 12.17 9.04
N GLY A 309 -15.75 11.95 8.10
CA GLY A 309 -15.98 12.12 6.66
C GLY A 309 -15.76 13.56 6.20
N VAL A 310 -15.08 14.36 7.02
CA VAL A 310 -14.76 15.77 6.76
C VAL A 310 -13.26 15.91 6.58
N PHE A 311 -12.81 16.48 5.47
CA PHE A 311 -11.40 16.75 5.25
C PHE A 311 -10.84 17.71 6.31
N ARG A 312 -9.59 17.50 6.69
CA ARG A 312 -8.91 18.36 7.65
C ARG A 312 -8.74 19.77 7.10
N ARG A 313 -8.78 20.74 8.01
CA ARG A 313 -8.55 22.17 7.71
C ARG A 313 -7.23 22.69 8.27
N THR A 314 -6.51 21.83 8.97
CA THR A 314 -5.25 22.14 9.65
C THR A 314 -4.15 21.23 9.12
N GLN A 315 -2.91 21.67 9.26
CA GLN A 315 -1.76 20.83 8.91
C GLN A 315 -1.45 19.85 10.04
N VAL A 316 -1.11 18.63 9.67
CA VAL A 316 -0.75 17.54 10.59
C VAL A 316 0.64 17.01 10.25
N TYR A 317 1.24 16.27 11.19
CA TYR A 317 2.58 15.68 11.02
C TYR A 317 2.52 14.19 11.37
N VAL A 318 3.06 13.34 10.50
CA VAL A 318 2.99 11.88 10.63
C VAL A 318 4.40 11.34 10.74
N GLY A 319 4.91 11.21 11.96
CA GLY A 319 6.31 10.88 12.19
C GLY A 319 7.24 11.96 11.60
N SER A 320 8.13 11.57 10.68
CA SER A 320 9.01 12.48 9.94
C SER A 320 8.41 13.00 8.63
N PHE A 321 7.21 12.55 8.25
CA PHE A 321 6.56 12.92 7.01
C PHE A 321 5.59 14.09 7.23
N THR A 322 5.65 15.07 6.32
CA THR A 322 4.72 16.21 6.27
C THR A 322 3.77 16.01 5.10
N PRO A 323 2.47 15.71 5.33
CA PRO A 323 1.48 15.53 4.28
C PRO A 323 1.17 16.82 3.50
N VAL A 324 0.36 16.65 2.45
CA VAL A 324 -0.16 17.72 1.60
C VAL A 324 -0.76 18.87 2.43
N PRO A 325 -0.59 20.16 2.09
CA PRO A 325 -1.30 21.25 2.76
C PRO A 325 -2.83 21.09 2.73
N PRO A 326 -3.57 21.44 3.81
CA PRO A 326 -5.02 21.21 3.89
C PRO A 326 -5.82 21.87 2.75
N GLU A 327 -5.33 22.97 2.20
CA GLU A 327 -5.97 23.70 1.09
C GLU A 327 -5.96 22.89 -0.22
N LEU A 328 -4.98 22.01 -0.40
CA LEU A 328 -4.83 21.17 -1.60
C LEU A 328 -5.49 19.79 -1.45
N VAL A 329 -5.88 19.39 -0.24
CA VAL A 329 -6.48 18.07 0.02
C VAL A 329 -7.68 17.77 -0.89
N PRO A 330 -8.66 18.68 -1.11
CA PRO A 330 -9.78 18.39 -1.99
C PRO A 330 -9.36 18.07 -3.42
N SER A 331 -8.46 18.87 -4.01
CA SER A 331 -7.98 18.67 -5.39
C SER A 331 -7.13 17.41 -5.54
N GLU A 332 -6.30 17.09 -4.54
CA GLU A 332 -5.50 15.86 -4.54
C GLU A 332 -6.39 14.61 -4.40
N MET A 333 -7.47 14.68 -3.63
CA MET A 333 -8.45 13.59 -3.53
C MET A 333 -9.22 13.37 -4.84
N GLU A 334 -9.56 14.45 -5.55
CA GLU A 334 -10.13 14.34 -6.90
C GLU A 334 -9.15 13.73 -7.89
N GLU A 335 -7.86 14.07 -7.80
CA GLU A 335 -6.81 13.46 -8.62
C GLU A 335 -6.63 11.97 -8.31
N LEU A 336 -6.59 11.60 -7.03
CA LEU A 336 -6.55 10.20 -6.61
C LEU A 336 -7.72 9.43 -7.21
N VAL A 337 -8.93 9.96 -7.11
CA VAL A 337 -10.13 9.31 -7.66
C VAL A 337 -10.10 9.26 -9.18
N ARG A 338 -9.61 10.29 -9.87
CA ARG A 338 -9.38 10.24 -11.33
C ARG A 338 -8.42 9.11 -11.69
N TRP A 339 -7.30 9.00 -10.97
CA TRP A 339 -6.30 7.94 -11.16
C TRP A 339 -6.88 6.54 -10.88
N LEU A 340 -7.66 6.38 -9.80
CA LEU A 340 -8.31 5.11 -9.46
C LEU A 340 -9.28 4.59 -10.54
N ASN A 341 -9.77 5.50 -11.39
CA ASN A 341 -10.77 5.22 -12.42
C ASN A 341 -10.23 5.31 -13.85
N ASP A 342 -8.93 5.55 -14.04
CA ASP A 342 -8.31 5.69 -15.35
C ASP A 342 -8.17 4.33 -16.07
N GLU A 343 -8.28 4.32 -17.40
CA GLU A 343 -8.15 3.11 -18.20
C GLU A 343 -6.74 2.51 -18.12
N GLU A 344 -5.71 3.36 -18.02
CA GLU A 344 -4.31 2.93 -17.94
C GLU A 344 -3.99 2.28 -16.59
N THR A 345 -4.61 2.71 -15.50
CA THR A 345 -4.35 2.14 -14.17
C THR A 345 -4.95 0.74 -14.01
N PHE A 346 -5.99 0.40 -14.79
CA PHE A 346 -6.52 -0.96 -14.86
C PHE A 346 -5.57 -1.98 -15.54
N LEU A 347 -4.49 -1.52 -16.19
CA LEU A 347 -3.44 -2.39 -16.74
C LEU A 347 -2.45 -2.88 -15.67
N LEU A 348 -2.41 -2.23 -14.51
CA LEU A 348 -1.58 -2.65 -13.39
C LEU A 348 -2.05 -3.98 -12.81
N ASP A 349 -1.13 -4.74 -12.21
CA ASP A 349 -1.51 -5.89 -11.40
C ASP A 349 -2.41 -5.41 -10.23
N PRO A 350 -3.51 -6.11 -9.91
CA PRO A 350 -4.41 -5.68 -8.83
C PRO A 350 -3.73 -5.47 -7.48
N ILE A 351 -2.67 -6.24 -7.18
CA ILE A 351 -1.92 -6.13 -5.93
C ILE A 351 -1.08 -4.85 -5.93
N GLU A 352 -0.40 -4.55 -7.04
CA GLU A 352 0.33 -3.31 -7.24
C GLU A 352 -0.61 -2.11 -7.17
N PHE A 353 -1.75 -2.19 -7.87
CA PHE A 353 -2.75 -1.14 -7.90
C PHE A 353 -3.30 -0.84 -6.51
N ALA A 354 -3.67 -1.87 -5.74
CA ALA A 354 -4.15 -1.72 -4.37
C ALA A 354 -3.08 -1.12 -3.43
N ALA A 355 -1.82 -1.56 -3.56
CA ALA A 355 -0.71 -1.02 -2.77
C ALA A 355 -0.41 0.45 -3.10
N ILE A 356 -0.40 0.83 -4.39
CA ILE A 356 -0.19 2.22 -4.82
C ILE A 356 -1.36 3.10 -4.38
N ALA A 357 -2.60 2.64 -4.50
CA ALA A 357 -3.78 3.35 -4.02
C ALA A 357 -3.71 3.63 -2.51
N HIS A 358 -3.36 2.62 -1.73
CA HIS A 358 -3.11 2.75 -0.30
C HIS A 358 -2.06 3.83 -0.01
N TYR A 359 -0.89 3.71 -0.64
CA TYR A 359 0.22 4.65 -0.44
C TYR A 359 -0.18 6.09 -0.79
N LYS A 360 -0.77 6.31 -1.98
CA LYS A 360 -1.22 7.63 -2.43
C LYS A 360 -2.21 8.27 -1.44
N PHE A 361 -3.18 7.49 -0.95
CA PHE A 361 -4.14 7.99 0.03
C PHE A 361 -3.46 8.38 1.35
N VAL A 362 -2.56 7.54 1.87
CA VAL A 362 -1.81 7.83 3.11
C VAL A 362 -0.91 9.05 2.95
N TYR A 363 -0.32 9.24 1.76
CA TYR A 363 0.52 10.38 1.41
C TYR A 363 -0.27 11.70 1.41
N ILE A 364 -1.49 11.71 0.85
CA ILE A 364 -2.39 12.88 0.90
C ILE A 364 -2.81 13.17 2.35
N HIS A 365 -3.11 12.11 3.11
CA HIS A 365 -3.54 12.18 4.51
C HIS A 365 -4.74 13.14 4.70
N PRO A 366 -5.89 12.88 4.07
CA PRO A 366 -6.96 13.87 3.92
C PRO A 366 -7.76 14.17 5.20
N PHE A 367 -7.72 13.29 6.20
CA PHE A 367 -8.51 13.42 7.44
C PHE A 367 -7.63 13.74 8.66
N VAL A 368 -8.23 14.20 9.76
CA VAL A 368 -7.51 14.49 11.01
C VAL A 368 -7.03 13.23 11.73
N ASP A 369 -7.79 12.14 11.64
CA ASP A 369 -7.48 10.79 12.13
C ASP A 369 -8.18 9.78 11.20
N GLY A 370 -7.98 8.48 11.38
CA GLY A 370 -8.67 7.42 10.62
C GLY A 370 -8.06 7.14 9.25
N ASN A 371 -6.98 7.83 8.86
CA ASN A 371 -6.34 7.69 7.54
C ASN A 371 -5.79 6.27 7.31
N GLY A 372 -5.02 5.72 8.25
CA GLY A 372 -4.46 4.36 8.10
C GLY A 372 -5.55 3.29 7.93
N ARG A 373 -6.58 3.35 8.76
CA ARG A 373 -7.75 2.46 8.72
C ARG A 373 -8.51 2.57 7.38
N THR A 374 -8.76 3.79 6.92
CA THR A 374 -9.43 4.06 5.65
C THR A 374 -8.59 3.61 4.46
N ALA A 375 -7.27 3.79 4.49
CA ALA A 375 -6.35 3.34 3.45
C ALA A 375 -6.39 1.82 3.28
N ARG A 376 -6.36 1.07 4.40
CA ARG A 376 -6.44 -0.40 4.40
C ARG A 376 -7.79 -0.91 3.90
N LEU A 377 -8.88 -0.21 4.22
CA LEU A 377 -10.20 -0.50 3.66
C LEU A 377 -10.27 -0.24 2.15
N LEU A 378 -9.73 0.89 1.67
CA LEU A 378 -9.66 1.21 0.24
C LEU A 378 -8.84 0.17 -0.54
N MET A 379 -7.70 -0.24 0.01
CA MET A 379 -6.87 -1.32 -0.53
C MET A 379 -7.66 -2.62 -0.66
N ASN A 380 -8.37 -3.02 0.41
CA ASN A 380 -9.19 -4.24 0.39
C ASN A 380 -10.38 -4.14 -0.57
N LEU A 381 -11.01 -2.97 -0.71
CA LEU A 381 -12.04 -2.76 -1.73
C LEU A 381 -11.50 -3.08 -3.14
N ILE A 382 -10.33 -2.56 -3.49
CA ILE A 382 -9.70 -2.78 -4.79
C ILE A 382 -9.37 -4.27 -4.99
N LEU A 383 -8.78 -4.92 -3.98
CA LEU A 383 -8.45 -6.35 -4.04
C LEU A 383 -9.70 -7.23 -4.20
N MET A 384 -10.77 -6.93 -3.46
CA MET A 384 -12.05 -7.64 -3.52
C MET A 384 -12.74 -7.47 -4.88
N GLN A 385 -12.73 -6.25 -5.45
CA GLN A 385 -13.21 -6.01 -6.81
C GLN A 385 -12.42 -6.81 -7.86
N ALA A 386 -11.17 -7.15 -7.58
CA ALA A 386 -10.32 -8.00 -8.43
C ALA A 386 -10.37 -9.51 -8.11
N GLY A 387 -11.28 -9.93 -7.22
CA GLY A 387 -11.52 -11.33 -6.85
C GLY A 387 -10.52 -11.92 -5.86
N PHE A 388 -9.75 -11.08 -5.15
CA PHE A 388 -8.95 -11.52 -4.01
C PHE A 388 -9.79 -11.44 -2.72
N PRO A 389 -9.53 -12.30 -1.72
CA PRO A 389 -10.07 -12.08 -0.38
C PRO A 389 -9.50 -10.79 0.24
N PRO A 390 -10.21 -10.15 1.19
CA PRO A 390 -9.66 -9.03 1.95
C PRO A 390 -8.40 -9.50 2.70
N ILE A 391 -7.32 -8.74 2.60
CA ILE A 391 -6.08 -9.07 3.27
C ILE A 391 -6.06 -8.49 4.68
N ILE A 392 -5.25 -9.12 5.53
CA ILE A 392 -4.99 -8.71 6.91
C ILE A 392 -3.51 -8.36 7.00
N ILE A 393 -3.21 -7.18 7.53
CA ILE A 393 -1.86 -6.82 7.92
C ILE A 393 -1.77 -7.14 9.42
N PRO A 394 -1.01 -8.16 9.85
CA PRO A 394 -0.90 -8.51 11.26
C PRO A 394 -0.27 -7.37 12.06
N VAL A 395 -0.69 -7.22 13.32
CA VAL A 395 -0.16 -6.15 14.20
C VAL A 395 1.30 -6.40 14.55
N GLU A 396 1.70 -7.67 14.57
CA GLU A 396 3.06 -8.14 14.75
C GLU A 396 4.00 -7.62 13.64
N GLU A 397 3.46 -7.39 12.43
CA GLU A 397 4.20 -6.85 11.29
C GLU A 397 4.07 -5.32 11.16
N ARG A 398 3.60 -4.63 12.21
CA ARG A 398 3.49 -3.16 12.24
C ARG A 398 4.82 -2.47 11.89
N GLY A 399 5.94 -3.00 12.38
CA GLY A 399 7.28 -2.49 12.08
C GLY A 399 7.60 -2.54 10.59
N ASP A 400 7.41 -3.70 9.96
CA ASP A 400 7.64 -3.92 8.53
C ASP A 400 6.71 -3.07 7.65
N TYR A 401 5.45 -2.91 8.08
CA TYR A 401 4.47 -2.06 7.42
C TYR A 401 4.93 -0.59 7.37
N TYR A 402 5.33 0.00 8.50
CA TYR A 402 5.83 1.38 8.49
C TYR A 402 7.20 1.51 7.83
N HIS A 403 8.07 0.50 7.94
CA HIS A 403 9.36 0.50 7.26
C HIS A 403 9.21 0.57 5.74
N SER A 404 8.31 -0.25 5.18
CA SER A 404 8.03 -0.26 3.74
C SER A 404 7.32 1.02 3.25
N LEU A 405 6.48 1.65 4.06
CA LEU A 405 5.94 2.99 3.76
C LEU A 405 7.02 4.09 3.77
N ASN A 406 7.99 4.01 4.68
CA ASN A 406 9.11 4.94 4.71
C ASN A 406 10.02 4.78 3.48
N ALA A 407 10.23 3.54 3.00
CA ALA A 407 10.93 3.30 1.74
C ALA A 407 10.18 3.91 0.54
N ALA A 408 8.85 3.83 0.54
CA ALA A 408 8.01 4.47 -0.48
C ALA A 408 8.13 6.00 -0.46
N ASN A 409 8.18 6.63 0.73
CA ASN A 409 8.45 8.06 0.87
C ASN A 409 9.84 8.48 0.36
N ALA A 410 10.81 7.57 0.39
CA ALA A 410 12.12 7.76 -0.21
C ALA A 410 12.15 7.52 -1.74
N GLY A 411 11.01 7.16 -2.35
CA GLY A 411 10.85 7.01 -3.80
C GLY A 411 10.79 5.57 -4.31
N ASP A 412 10.88 4.55 -3.45
CA ASP A 412 10.76 3.15 -3.86
C ASP A 412 9.54 2.45 -3.23
N LEU A 413 8.49 2.26 -4.04
CA LEU A 413 7.26 1.59 -3.61
C LEU A 413 7.36 0.05 -3.63
N ARG A 414 8.39 -0.54 -4.24
CA ARG A 414 8.47 -2.00 -4.44
C ARG A 414 8.50 -2.78 -3.12
N PRO A 415 9.22 -2.34 -2.06
CA PRO A 415 9.14 -3.00 -0.75
C PRO A 415 7.71 -3.05 -0.20
N PHE A 416 6.94 -1.96 -0.36
CA PHE A 416 5.53 -1.93 0.08
C PHE A 416 4.64 -2.85 -0.77
N ILE A 417 4.82 -2.87 -2.09
CA ILE A 417 4.11 -3.79 -2.99
C ILE A 417 4.40 -5.25 -2.60
N ARG A 418 5.67 -5.60 -2.36
CA ARG A 418 6.07 -6.95 -1.93
C ARG A 418 5.50 -7.30 -0.56
N PHE A 419 5.44 -6.34 0.36
CA PHE A 419 4.81 -6.51 1.66
C PHE A 419 3.32 -6.87 1.51
N ILE A 420 2.57 -6.12 0.69
CA ILE A 420 1.16 -6.41 0.40
C ILE A 420 1.00 -7.76 -0.32
N ALA A 421 1.90 -8.09 -1.25
CA ALA A 421 1.92 -9.39 -1.92
C ALA A 421 2.15 -10.55 -0.93
N LYS A 422 3.04 -10.39 0.05
CA LYS A 422 3.27 -11.34 1.16
C LYS A 422 2.01 -11.53 1.99
N GLN A 423 1.32 -10.45 2.39
CA GLN A 423 0.06 -10.57 3.14
C GLN A 423 -1.05 -11.22 2.32
N THR A 424 -1.09 -10.95 1.01
CA THR A 424 -2.01 -11.60 0.07
C THR A 424 -1.72 -13.10 0.00
N ASP A 425 -0.45 -13.49 -0.05
CA ASP A 425 -0.04 -14.89 -0.04
C ASP A 425 -0.47 -15.60 1.24
N ALA A 426 -0.19 -15.00 2.40
CA ALA A 426 -0.56 -15.54 3.71
C ALA A 426 -2.07 -15.74 3.83
N THR A 427 -2.87 -14.77 3.34
CA THR A 427 -4.34 -14.85 3.33
C THR A 427 -4.82 -16.01 2.45
N LEU A 428 -4.18 -16.24 1.30
CA LEU A 428 -4.53 -17.32 0.36
C LEU A 428 -4.00 -18.70 0.76
N GLN A 429 -3.07 -18.78 1.73
CA GLN A 429 -2.53 -20.03 2.27
C GLN A 429 -3.43 -20.67 3.33
N VAL A 430 -4.46 -19.97 3.82
CA VAL A 430 -5.42 -20.51 4.78
C VAL A 430 -6.42 -21.42 4.05
N GLY A 431 -6.03 -22.69 3.86
CA GLY A 431 -6.82 -23.75 3.25
C GLY A 431 -6.25 -25.12 3.59
#